data_AF-A0A2S7YQP0-F1
#
_entry.id   AF-A0A2S7YQP0-F1
#
_cell.length_a   1.000
_cell.length_b   1.000
_cell.length_c   1.000
_cell.angle_alpha   90.00
_cell.angle_beta   90.00
_cell.angle_gamma   90.00
#
_symmetry.space_group_name_H-M   'P 1'
#
loop_
_entity.id
_entity.type
_entity.pdbx_description
1 polymer ?
#
loop_
_entity_poly.entity_id
_entity_poly.type
_entity_poly.pdbx_seq_one_letter_code
_entity_poly.pdbx_strand_id
1 'polypeptide(L)'
;MELVKFVAVGDKGGKSDYYKYIQSILTGLYKQGYIDSYTLDVDIHTCCLFAICSHICKEDFSVDVAFEISTFNNVKQILIDIRSNSYEIDINRTYLENLKLCIKKIIIKDWEKIIWLYDEDAYLLSKELYSYLYIVENKIRRFINEFMVKTFGTNWWDHLSDQTIKDKYNARYRMYKKAVTGFNNVDDHLFSIDVGDLYKMLTMKIMSWSPVYDTDIEALLVGKTEGKEYLIVEKIKKQLIVKDDFWEKYFKLYFDSEFSESFRQFELNRNHIAHNKILDRAAYNVIRRSIEKIDKYFDNALIELYRNKKSFVPIQGALLKYKDLLIETKQNDSGIEIRDNSRINTLFKDVLLETITDITDALRFREDISINTTDFDYNNLEGKLFSARSKVTNQQLDFFYSMKINDEEGAKSTLTITGTPNFSSHNEFSVDITYINGAVEYNDEQGYYMPIANDGILKDDLDNYLDKVVDFINVELESLKEYVDSISYERVKEGGTLPIADGVYCDECEEEYICIDESLAEVGICLNCGTHYKISECERCGQYFIDYEEAEIKICDQCKQYYDRE
;
A
#
# COMPACT_ATOMS: atom_id res chain seq x y z
N MET A 1 -46.85 -9.76 14.07
CA MET A 1 -46.12 -8.59 13.58
C MET A 1 -47.01 -7.87 12.58
N GLU A 2 -47.10 -6.54 12.65
CA GLU A 2 -47.83 -5.73 11.65
C GLU A 2 -47.04 -5.73 10.35
N LEU A 3 -47.69 -6.02 9.21
CA LEU A 3 -47.05 -6.12 7.91
C LEU A 3 -47.46 -4.97 6.99
N VAL A 4 -48.76 -4.75 6.83
CA VAL A 4 -49.30 -3.73 5.91
C VAL A 4 -50.56 -3.14 6.50
N LYS A 5 -50.71 -1.82 6.38
CA LYS A 5 -51.87 -1.09 6.87
C LYS A 5 -52.28 0.02 5.93
N PHE A 6 -53.54 0.04 5.56
CA PHE A 6 -54.12 1.10 4.73
C PHE A 6 -55.60 1.29 5.05
N VAL A 7 -56.09 2.50 4.79
CA VAL A 7 -57.48 2.87 5.03
C VAL A 7 -58.13 3.29 3.73
N ALA A 8 -59.34 2.77 3.47
CA ALA A 8 -60.19 3.25 2.39
C ALA A 8 -61.29 4.15 2.98
N VAL A 9 -61.49 5.31 2.38
CA VAL A 9 -62.30 6.42 2.92
C VAL A 9 -63.33 6.84 1.88
N GLY A 10 -64.55 7.14 2.34
CA GLY A 10 -65.65 7.62 1.51
C GLY A 10 -66.32 6.48 0.75
N ASP A 11 -67.25 5.79 1.40
CA ASP A 11 -68.03 4.70 0.78
C ASP A 11 -68.98 5.23 -0.30
N LYS A 12 -68.73 4.88 -1.57
CA LYS A 12 -69.52 5.32 -2.73
C LYS A 12 -70.88 4.63 -2.84
N GLY A 13 -70.99 3.42 -2.30
CA GLY A 13 -72.13 2.52 -2.54
C GLY A 13 -73.13 2.46 -1.40
N GLY A 14 -72.91 3.18 -0.31
CA GLY A 14 -73.79 3.17 0.87
C GLY A 14 -73.99 1.76 1.42
N LYS A 15 -72.90 0.99 1.58
CA LYS A 15 -72.98 -0.44 1.97
C LYS A 15 -73.69 -0.56 3.32
N SER A 16 -74.68 -1.45 3.36
CA SER A 16 -75.49 -1.74 4.55
C SER A 16 -74.97 -2.95 5.34
N ASP A 17 -74.21 -3.84 4.70
CA ASP A 17 -73.71 -5.09 5.27
C ASP A 17 -72.22 -5.28 4.96
N TYR A 18 -71.37 -4.86 5.91
CA TYR A 18 -69.92 -4.98 5.78
C TYR A 18 -69.41 -6.43 5.94
N TYR A 19 -70.17 -7.31 6.59
CA TYR A 19 -69.84 -8.73 6.69
C TYR A 19 -69.85 -9.39 5.32
N LYS A 20 -70.97 -9.26 4.59
CA LYS A 20 -71.06 -9.78 3.21
C LYS A 20 -70.05 -9.14 2.28
N TYR A 21 -69.78 -7.84 2.47
CA TYR A 21 -68.79 -7.14 1.69
C TYR A 21 -67.39 -7.76 1.88
N ILE A 22 -66.94 -7.94 3.12
CA ILE A 22 -65.64 -8.53 3.43
C ILE A 22 -65.59 -10.01 3.01
N GLN A 23 -66.66 -10.77 3.21
CA GLN A 23 -66.76 -12.14 2.71
C GLN A 23 -66.60 -12.21 1.18
N SER A 24 -67.10 -11.21 0.44
CA SER A 24 -66.90 -11.13 -1.01
C SER A 24 -65.45 -10.85 -1.39
N ILE A 25 -64.73 -10.04 -0.60
CA ILE A 25 -63.28 -9.79 -0.77
C ILE A 25 -62.53 -11.11 -0.60
N LEU A 26 -62.73 -11.81 0.51
CA LEU A 26 -62.04 -13.07 0.83
C LEU A 26 -62.37 -14.17 -0.18
N THR A 27 -63.63 -14.30 -0.60
CA THR A 27 -64.02 -15.23 -1.67
C THR A 27 -63.31 -14.89 -2.98
N GLY A 28 -63.15 -13.60 -3.28
CA GLY A 28 -62.38 -13.11 -4.42
C GLY A 28 -60.90 -13.47 -4.35
N LEU A 29 -60.29 -13.41 -3.16
CA LEU A 29 -58.91 -13.83 -2.92
C LEU A 29 -58.74 -15.35 -3.06
N TYR A 30 -59.68 -16.13 -2.53
CA TYR A 30 -59.68 -17.60 -2.61
C TYR A 30 -59.73 -18.07 -4.07
N LYS A 31 -60.67 -17.52 -4.86
CA LYS A 31 -60.80 -17.85 -6.29
C LYS A 31 -59.56 -17.51 -7.12
N GLN A 32 -58.79 -16.51 -6.69
CA GLN A 32 -57.55 -16.10 -7.36
C GLN A 32 -56.32 -16.87 -6.85
N GLY A 33 -56.49 -17.80 -5.91
CA GLY A 33 -55.40 -18.64 -5.37
C GLY A 33 -54.49 -17.93 -4.37
N TYR A 34 -54.85 -16.72 -3.90
CA TYR A 34 -54.06 -16.00 -2.89
C TYR A 34 -54.22 -16.58 -1.48
N ILE A 35 -55.26 -17.37 -1.24
CA ILE A 35 -55.54 -17.99 0.06
C ILE A 35 -56.01 -19.43 -0.17
N ASP A 36 -55.51 -20.39 0.64
CA ASP A 36 -55.89 -21.81 0.51
C ASP A 36 -57.08 -22.16 1.39
N SER A 37 -57.22 -21.46 2.52
CA SER A 37 -58.42 -21.44 3.34
C SER A 37 -58.48 -20.15 4.15
N TYR A 38 -59.67 -19.82 4.66
CA TYR A 38 -59.82 -18.74 5.61
C TYR A 38 -60.90 -19.06 6.64
N THR A 39 -60.71 -18.59 7.87
CA THR A 39 -61.79 -18.46 8.85
C THR A 39 -62.15 -16.99 9.00
N LEU A 40 -63.36 -16.72 9.46
CA LEU A 40 -63.86 -15.36 9.65
C LEU A 40 -64.42 -15.23 11.05
N ASP A 41 -63.76 -14.42 11.86
CA ASP A 41 -64.17 -14.11 13.21
C ASP A 41 -64.63 -12.66 13.30
N VAL A 42 -65.68 -12.47 14.07
CA VAL A 42 -66.33 -11.18 14.26
C VAL A 42 -66.10 -10.77 15.71
N ASP A 43 -65.38 -9.67 15.91
CA ASP A 43 -65.18 -9.08 17.22
C ASP A 43 -65.91 -7.72 17.29
N ILE A 44 -66.93 -7.65 18.16
CA ILE A 44 -67.81 -6.49 18.29
C ILE A 44 -67.37 -5.69 19.51
N HIS A 45 -66.54 -4.67 19.30
CA HIS A 45 -66.04 -3.87 20.42
C HIS A 45 -66.94 -2.71 20.84
N THR A 46 -67.99 -2.32 20.10
CA THR A 46 -69.09 -1.40 20.55
C THR A 46 -70.08 -1.08 19.40
N CYS A 47 -71.18 -0.37 19.69
CA CYS A 47 -72.26 -0.01 18.75
C CYS A 47 -71.80 0.76 17.47
N CYS A 48 -70.57 1.27 17.43
CA CYS A 48 -70.04 2.10 16.35
C CYS A 48 -68.73 1.56 15.71
N LEU A 49 -68.22 0.41 16.17
CA LEU A 49 -66.95 -0.15 15.73
C LEU A 49 -67.06 -1.67 15.61
N PHE A 50 -66.86 -2.18 14.39
CA PHE A 50 -66.96 -3.61 14.08
C PHE A 50 -65.66 -4.05 13.40
N ALA A 51 -65.01 -5.07 13.96
CA ALA A 51 -63.80 -5.66 13.40
C ALA A 51 -64.13 -7.06 12.86
N ILE A 52 -63.77 -7.30 11.59
CA ILE A 52 -63.76 -8.65 11.02
C ILE A 52 -62.32 -9.09 10.87
N CYS A 53 -61.96 -10.16 11.55
CA CYS A 53 -60.65 -10.78 11.43
C CYS A 53 -60.77 -12.01 10.54
N SER A 54 -59.93 -12.10 9.51
CA SER A 54 -59.79 -13.32 8.73
C SER A 54 -58.42 -13.92 8.96
N HIS A 55 -58.40 -15.16 9.46
CA HIS A 55 -57.18 -15.97 9.50
C HIS A 55 -57.04 -16.66 8.15
N ILE A 56 -55.97 -16.35 7.42
CA ILE A 56 -55.66 -16.89 6.10
C ILE A 56 -54.53 -17.89 6.25
N CYS A 57 -54.74 -19.10 5.77
CA CYS A 57 -53.70 -20.13 5.72
C CYS A 57 -53.18 -20.31 4.28
N LYS A 58 -51.85 -20.36 4.16
CA LYS A 58 -51.11 -20.79 2.97
C LYS A 58 -50.20 -21.96 3.39
N GLU A 59 -49.83 -22.85 2.47
CA GLU A 59 -49.09 -24.11 2.75
C GLU A 59 -47.98 -24.00 3.84
N ASP A 60 -47.21 -22.90 3.85
CA ASP A 60 -46.06 -22.72 4.74
C ASP A 60 -46.21 -21.62 5.81
N PHE A 61 -47.28 -20.83 5.82
CA PHE A 61 -47.45 -19.71 6.73
C PHE A 61 -48.91 -19.27 6.88
N SER A 62 -49.17 -18.44 7.90
CA SER A 62 -50.49 -17.88 8.17
C SER A 62 -50.46 -16.36 8.21
N VAL A 63 -51.52 -15.72 7.76
CA VAL A 63 -51.67 -14.26 7.73
C VAL A 63 -53.03 -13.89 8.29
N ASP A 64 -53.07 -12.94 9.20
CA ASP A 64 -54.30 -12.35 9.70
C ASP A 64 -54.60 -11.07 8.91
N VAL A 65 -55.82 -10.92 8.43
CA VAL A 65 -56.30 -9.66 7.84
C VAL A 65 -57.47 -9.17 8.68
N ALA A 66 -57.27 -8.08 9.38
CA ALA A 66 -58.29 -7.40 10.16
C ALA A 66 -58.89 -6.24 9.37
N PHE A 67 -60.22 -6.15 9.37
CA PHE A 67 -61.00 -5.10 8.75
C PHE A 67 -61.77 -4.36 9.83
N GLU A 68 -61.36 -3.14 10.15
CA GLU A 68 -62.03 -2.29 11.14
C GLU A 68 -62.85 -1.22 10.43
N ILE A 69 -64.18 -1.26 10.61
CA ILE A 69 -65.09 -0.26 10.02
C ILE A 69 -65.39 0.82 11.06
N SER A 70 -65.22 2.07 10.64
CA SER A 70 -65.48 3.24 11.48
C SER A 70 -66.11 4.37 10.66
N THR A 71 -66.76 5.32 11.35
CA THR A 71 -67.31 6.52 10.73
C THR A 71 -66.81 7.75 11.48
N PHE A 72 -66.09 8.63 10.80
CA PHE A 72 -65.59 9.88 11.36
C PHE A 72 -66.09 11.05 10.52
N ASN A 73 -66.63 12.09 11.16
CA ASN A 73 -67.19 13.27 10.48
C ASN A 73 -68.18 12.92 9.35
N ASN A 74 -69.07 11.94 9.59
CA ASN A 74 -70.01 11.40 8.60
C ASN A 74 -69.38 10.74 7.36
N VAL A 75 -68.07 10.50 7.38
CA VAL A 75 -67.36 9.75 6.33
C VAL A 75 -67.08 8.36 6.85
N LYS A 76 -67.65 7.35 6.16
CA LYS A 76 -67.33 5.95 6.45
C LYS A 76 -65.92 5.63 5.98
N GLN A 77 -65.23 4.79 6.73
CA GLN A 77 -63.92 4.26 6.37
C GLN A 77 -63.77 2.81 6.80
N ILE A 78 -62.91 2.08 6.09
CA ILE A 78 -62.47 0.73 6.44
C ILE A 78 -60.95 0.73 6.55
N LEU A 79 -60.44 0.38 7.72
CA LEU A 79 -59.03 0.14 7.97
C LEU A 79 -58.76 -1.34 7.71
N ILE A 80 -57.77 -1.61 6.88
CA ILE A 80 -57.27 -2.96 6.60
C ILE A 80 -55.89 -3.07 7.23
N ASP A 81 -55.73 -4.06 8.10
CA ASP A 81 -54.50 -4.34 8.84
C ASP A 81 -54.10 -5.80 8.60
N ILE A 82 -52.99 -6.01 7.90
CA ILE A 82 -52.44 -7.32 7.56
C ILE A 82 -51.31 -7.62 8.53
N ARG A 83 -51.40 -8.75 9.23
CA ARG A 83 -50.45 -9.16 10.28
C ARG A 83 -50.04 -10.61 10.08
N SER A 84 -48.84 -10.95 10.52
CA SER A 84 -48.40 -12.35 10.63
C SER A 84 -47.28 -12.46 11.65
N ASN A 85 -47.14 -13.63 12.28
CA ASN A 85 -45.96 -14.00 13.06
C ASN A 85 -45.13 -15.11 12.37
N SER A 86 -45.66 -15.73 11.31
CA SER A 86 -45.06 -16.86 10.59
C SER A 86 -44.57 -16.49 9.20
N TYR A 87 -45.06 -15.38 8.63
CA TYR A 87 -44.62 -14.87 7.33
C TYR A 87 -43.33 -14.06 7.46
N GLU A 88 -42.26 -14.59 6.88
CA GLU A 88 -40.99 -13.88 6.69
C GLU A 88 -41.05 -13.02 5.43
N ILE A 89 -40.74 -11.73 5.60
CA ILE A 89 -40.68 -10.75 4.50
C ILE A 89 -39.31 -10.88 3.83
N ASP A 90 -39.33 -11.07 2.51
CA ASP A 90 -38.14 -11.20 1.70
C ASP A 90 -38.36 -10.51 0.35
N ILE A 91 -37.29 -9.94 -0.22
CA ILE A 91 -37.31 -9.23 -1.51
C ILE A 91 -37.83 -10.11 -2.64
N ASN A 92 -37.53 -11.40 -2.62
CA ASN A 92 -37.91 -12.36 -3.66
C ASN A 92 -39.32 -12.94 -3.42
N ARG A 93 -39.90 -12.76 -2.23
CA ARG A 93 -41.25 -13.21 -1.93
C ARG A 93 -42.27 -12.16 -2.38
N THR A 94 -43.14 -12.52 -3.33
CA THR A 94 -44.15 -11.60 -3.89
C THR A 94 -45.53 -11.73 -3.24
N TYR A 95 -45.70 -12.67 -2.31
CA TYR A 95 -47.02 -13.02 -1.76
C TYR A 95 -47.71 -11.82 -1.11
N LEU A 96 -47.03 -11.13 -0.18
CA LEU A 96 -47.62 -10.00 0.56
C LEU A 96 -47.97 -8.83 -0.36
N GLU A 97 -47.11 -8.53 -1.34
CA GLU A 97 -47.40 -7.52 -2.37
C GLU A 97 -48.62 -7.89 -3.21
N ASN A 98 -48.69 -9.14 -3.67
CA ASN A 98 -49.83 -9.61 -4.47
C ASN A 98 -51.14 -9.57 -3.66
N LEU A 99 -51.09 -9.98 -2.38
CA LEU A 99 -52.23 -9.96 -1.47
C LEU A 99 -52.75 -8.53 -1.27
N LYS A 100 -51.88 -7.59 -0.86
CA LYS A 100 -52.28 -6.20 -0.58
C LYS A 100 -52.78 -5.48 -1.84
N LEU A 101 -52.16 -5.73 -3.01
CA LEU A 101 -52.62 -5.17 -4.29
C LEU A 101 -53.94 -5.77 -4.75
N CYS A 102 -54.19 -7.05 -4.52
CA CYS A 102 -55.46 -7.68 -4.85
C CYS A 102 -56.60 -7.12 -3.98
N ILE A 103 -56.39 -7.00 -2.66
CA ILE A 103 -57.35 -6.35 -1.76
C ILE A 103 -57.64 -4.92 -2.24
N LYS A 104 -56.59 -4.12 -2.50
CA LYS A 104 -56.71 -2.76 -3.05
C LYS A 104 -57.54 -2.74 -4.33
N LYS A 105 -57.26 -3.64 -5.28
CA LYS A 105 -57.96 -3.73 -6.57
C LYS A 105 -59.44 -4.06 -6.41
N ILE A 106 -59.79 -4.92 -5.45
CA ILE A 106 -61.18 -5.25 -5.17
C ILE A 106 -61.93 -4.03 -4.62
N ILE A 107 -61.32 -3.29 -3.67
CA ILE A 107 -62.01 -2.22 -2.96
C ILE A 107 -61.97 -0.86 -3.68
N ILE A 108 -61.00 -0.58 -4.57
CA ILE A 108 -60.81 0.78 -5.13
C ILE A 108 -62.03 1.36 -5.86
N LYS A 109 -62.86 0.51 -6.47
CA LYS A 109 -64.12 0.92 -7.13
C LYS A 109 -65.18 1.40 -6.14
N ASP A 110 -65.10 0.93 -4.91
CA ASP A 110 -66.14 1.03 -3.88
C ASP A 110 -65.91 2.18 -2.91
N TRP A 111 -64.73 2.81 -2.95
CA TRP A 111 -64.28 3.86 -2.03
C TRP A 111 -63.72 5.06 -2.80
N GLU A 112 -63.82 6.27 -2.24
CA GLU A 112 -63.31 7.51 -2.84
C GLU A 112 -61.80 7.59 -2.84
N LYS A 113 -61.17 7.27 -1.71
CA LYS A 113 -59.73 7.39 -1.51
C LYS A 113 -59.19 6.16 -0.78
N ILE A 114 -57.95 5.80 -1.10
CA ILE A 114 -57.17 4.82 -0.35
C ILE A 114 -55.90 5.51 0.12
N ILE A 115 -55.64 5.43 1.43
CA ILE A 115 -54.49 6.05 2.08
C ILE A 115 -53.64 4.92 2.67
N TRP A 116 -52.38 4.84 2.22
CA TRP A 116 -51.41 3.89 2.76
C TRP A 116 -50.83 4.46 4.06
N LEU A 117 -50.84 3.67 5.12
CA LEU A 117 -50.38 4.10 6.45
C LEU A 117 -49.04 3.47 6.80
N TYR A 118 -48.90 2.17 6.51
CA TYR A 118 -47.69 1.40 6.81
C TYR A 118 -47.56 0.24 5.82
N ASP A 119 -46.33 -0.09 5.44
CA ASP A 119 -46.04 -1.18 4.51
C ASP A 119 -44.60 -1.65 4.71
N GLU A 120 -44.43 -2.68 5.54
CA GLU A 120 -43.11 -3.24 5.87
C GLU A 120 -42.42 -3.82 4.63
N ASP A 121 -43.23 -4.31 3.71
CA ASP A 121 -42.80 -4.91 2.45
C ASP A 121 -42.25 -3.85 1.48
N ALA A 122 -42.91 -2.71 1.33
CA ALA A 122 -42.38 -1.57 0.58
C ALA A 122 -41.19 -0.89 1.29
N TYR A 123 -41.18 -0.91 2.63
CA TYR A 123 -40.06 -0.44 3.43
C TYR A 123 -38.79 -1.28 3.19
N LEU A 124 -38.90 -2.62 3.16
CA LEU A 124 -37.78 -3.51 2.84
C LEU A 124 -37.15 -3.18 1.48
N LEU A 125 -37.98 -3.03 0.44
CA LEU A 125 -37.52 -2.64 -0.90
C LEU A 125 -36.80 -1.29 -0.89
N SER A 126 -37.35 -0.31 -0.17
CA SER A 126 -36.77 1.04 -0.06
C SER A 126 -35.43 1.02 0.68
N LYS A 127 -35.36 0.27 1.79
CA LYS A 127 -34.16 0.11 2.63
C LYS A 127 -33.00 -0.47 1.82
N GLU A 128 -33.27 -1.50 1.02
CA GLU A 128 -32.25 -2.12 0.17
C GLU A 128 -31.76 -1.14 -0.91
N LEU A 129 -32.68 -0.48 -1.63
CA LEU A 129 -32.31 0.53 -2.64
C LEU A 129 -31.53 1.70 -2.05
N TYR A 130 -31.83 2.11 -0.82
CA TYR A 130 -31.11 3.18 -0.14
C TYR A 130 -29.62 2.83 0.06
N SER A 131 -29.32 1.56 0.35
CA SER A 131 -27.94 1.08 0.49
C SER A 131 -27.15 1.19 -0.82
N TYR A 132 -27.77 0.80 -1.94
CA TYR A 132 -27.17 0.94 -3.27
C TYR A 132 -27.00 2.40 -3.67
N LEU A 133 -28.01 3.24 -3.42
CA LEU A 133 -27.94 4.68 -3.66
C LEU A 133 -26.77 5.30 -2.90
N TYR A 134 -26.61 4.99 -1.61
CA TYR A 134 -25.51 5.49 -0.79
C TYR A 134 -24.14 5.16 -1.40
N ILE A 135 -23.95 3.91 -1.85
CA ILE A 135 -22.69 3.47 -2.47
C ILE A 135 -22.42 4.27 -3.75
N VAL A 136 -23.40 4.35 -4.65
CA VAL A 136 -23.26 5.04 -5.94
C VAL A 136 -23.06 6.55 -5.75
N GLU A 137 -23.79 7.19 -4.83
CA GLU A 137 -23.65 8.63 -4.54
C GLU A 137 -22.24 8.98 -4.07
N ASN A 138 -21.66 8.15 -3.18
CA ASN A 138 -20.29 8.33 -2.73
C ASN A 138 -19.26 8.02 -3.82
N LYS A 139 -19.55 7.06 -4.72
CA LYS A 139 -18.71 6.79 -5.89
C LYS A 139 -18.66 7.98 -6.85
N ILE A 140 -19.80 8.65 -7.09
CA ILE A 140 -19.87 9.90 -7.86
C ILE A 140 -19.00 10.97 -7.22
N ARG A 141 -19.14 11.20 -5.91
CA ARG A 141 -18.33 12.17 -5.16
C ARG A 141 -16.84 11.86 -5.25
N ARG A 142 -16.46 10.59 -5.09
CA ARG A 142 -15.07 10.14 -5.23
C ARG A 142 -14.52 10.49 -6.60
N PHE A 143 -15.24 10.15 -7.67
CA PHE A 143 -14.81 10.46 -9.03
C PHE A 143 -14.61 11.96 -9.23
N ILE A 144 -15.60 12.79 -8.83
CA ILE A 144 -15.51 14.25 -8.97
C ILE A 144 -14.32 14.78 -8.18
N ASN A 145 -14.19 14.43 -6.90
CA ASN A 145 -13.08 14.89 -6.06
C ASN A 145 -11.72 14.50 -6.66
N GLU A 146 -11.55 13.22 -7.02
CA GLU A 146 -10.29 12.75 -7.59
C GLU A 146 -9.97 13.43 -8.92
N PHE A 147 -10.97 13.60 -9.80
CA PHE A 147 -10.78 14.29 -11.06
C PHE A 147 -10.40 15.75 -10.85
N MET A 148 -11.14 16.47 -10.00
CA MET A 148 -10.96 17.91 -9.78
C MET A 148 -9.61 18.20 -9.11
N VAL A 149 -9.26 17.45 -8.06
CA VAL A 149 -7.96 17.61 -7.38
C VAL A 149 -6.80 17.31 -8.34
N LYS A 150 -6.90 16.25 -9.17
CA LYS A 150 -5.84 15.89 -10.13
C LYS A 150 -5.70 16.88 -11.29
N THR A 151 -6.78 17.58 -11.65
CA THR A 151 -6.80 18.48 -12.80
C THR A 151 -6.54 19.94 -12.42
N PHE A 152 -7.02 20.36 -11.25
CA PHE A 152 -7.03 21.78 -10.83
C PHE A 152 -6.34 22.02 -9.48
N GLY A 153 -5.81 20.99 -8.82
CA GLY A 153 -5.13 21.10 -7.52
C GLY A 153 -6.09 21.19 -6.33
N THR A 154 -5.58 21.47 -5.13
CA THR A 154 -6.35 21.45 -3.88
C THR A 154 -7.37 22.58 -3.79
N ASN A 155 -7.11 23.72 -4.43
CA ASN A 155 -7.98 24.91 -4.39
C ASN A 155 -9.03 24.89 -5.52
N TRP A 156 -9.32 23.72 -6.09
CA TRP A 156 -10.25 23.56 -7.21
C TRP A 156 -11.65 24.11 -6.91
N TRP A 157 -12.09 24.07 -5.65
CA TRP A 157 -13.39 24.59 -5.23
C TRP A 157 -13.54 26.09 -5.47
N ASP A 158 -12.45 26.85 -5.32
CA ASP A 158 -12.44 28.30 -5.55
C ASP A 158 -12.68 28.63 -7.03
N HIS A 159 -12.22 27.76 -7.92
CA HIS A 159 -12.39 27.88 -9.37
C HIS A 159 -13.80 27.54 -9.87
N LEU A 160 -14.70 27.04 -9.01
CA LEU A 160 -16.11 26.84 -9.38
C LEU A 160 -16.79 28.18 -9.67
N SER A 161 -17.45 28.27 -10.82
CA SER A 161 -18.17 29.47 -11.27
C SER A 161 -19.62 29.55 -10.74
N ASP A 162 -20.19 28.43 -10.30
CA ASP A 162 -21.59 28.38 -9.84
C ASP A 162 -21.72 28.80 -8.37
N GLN A 163 -22.18 30.04 -8.17
CA GLN A 163 -22.41 30.60 -6.84
C GLN A 163 -23.52 29.87 -6.07
N THR A 164 -24.50 29.26 -6.76
CA THR A 164 -25.61 28.58 -6.08
C THR A 164 -25.15 27.33 -5.33
N ILE A 165 -24.15 26.63 -5.87
CA ILE A 165 -23.52 25.47 -5.22
C ILE A 165 -22.72 25.93 -3.99
N LYS A 166 -21.96 27.02 -4.12
CA LYS A 166 -21.21 27.62 -3.01
C LYS A 166 -22.12 28.10 -1.88
N ASP A 167 -23.25 28.72 -2.22
CA ASP A 167 -24.21 29.21 -1.22
C ASP A 167 -24.88 28.06 -0.44
N LYS A 168 -25.23 26.96 -1.13
CA LYS A 168 -25.74 25.75 -0.47
C LYS A 168 -24.73 25.17 0.52
N TYR A 169 -23.46 25.07 0.13
CA TYR A 169 -22.38 24.65 1.03
C TYR A 169 -22.30 25.59 2.25
N ASN A 170 -22.22 26.90 2.02
CA ASN A 170 -22.08 27.91 3.05
C ASN A 170 -23.24 27.90 4.09
N ALA A 171 -24.45 27.55 3.65
CA ALA A 171 -25.61 27.42 4.53
C ALA A 171 -25.55 26.16 5.42
N ARG A 172 -24.89 25.09 4.97
CA ARG A 172 -24.92 23.76 5.61
C ARG A 172 -23.66 23.42 6.41
N TYR A 173 -22.48 23.89 6.00
CA TYR A 173 -21.18 23.45 6.56
C TYR A 173 -21.05 23.67 8.07
N ARG A 174 -21.54 24.81 8.60
CA ARG A 174 -21.40 25.16 10.02
C ARG A 174 -22.07 24.16 10.95
N MET A 175 -23.18 23.55 10.53
CA MET A 175 -23.87 22.56 11.34
C MET A 175 -23.15 21.21 11.29
N TYR A 176 -22.65 20.80 10.12
CA TYR A 176 -21.93 19.54 9.97
C TYR A 176 -20.60 19.52 10.72
N LYS A 177 -19.79 20.57 10.60
CA LYS A 177 -18.50 20.68 11.32
C LYS A 177 -18.64 20.67 12.84
N LYS A 178 -19.76 21.20 13.36
CA LYS A 178 -20.06 21.19 14.80
C LYS A 178 -20.59 19.85 15.30
N ALA A 179 -21.32 19.12 14.46
CA ALA A 179 -21.90 17.83 14.82
C ALA A 179 -20.85 16.72 14.92
N VAL A 180 -19.79 16.78 14.11
CA VAL A 180 -18.76 15.73 14.03
C VAL A 180 -17.36 16.34 14.18
N THR A 181 -17.01 16.71 15.41
CA THR A 181 -15.77 17.44 15.73
C THR A 181 -14.49 16.70 15.37
N GLY A 182 -14.49 15.35 15.42
CA GLY A 182 -13.33 14.52 15.05
C GLY A 182 -12.94 14.58 13.57
N PHE A 183 -13.81 15.07 12.69
CA PHE A 183 -13.54 15.26 11.26
C PHE A 183 -13.65 16.73 10.84
N ASN A 184 -13.48 17.66 11.80
CA ASN A 184 -13.55 19.10 11.52
C ASN A 184 -12.46 19.59 10.54
N ASN A 185 -11.41 18.81 10.33
CA ASN A 185 -10.28 19.06 9.43
C ASN A 185 -10.41 18.40 8.03
N VAL A 186 -11.51 17.69 7.75
CA VAL A 186 -11.74 17.03 6.45
C VAL A 186 -12.51 17.94 5.48
N ASP A 187 -12.15 17.96 4.20
CA ASP A 187 -12.93 18.67 3.18
C ASP A 187 -14.34 18.05 3.04
N ASP A 188 -15.38 18.85 3.28
CA ASP A 188 -16.79 18.44 3.28
C ASP A 188 -17.63 19.09 2.18
N HIS A 189 -16.99 19.71 1.18
CA HIS A 189 -17.68 20.48 0.15
C HIS A 189 -18.68 19.64 -0.64
N LEU A 190 -18.25 18.48 -1.17
CA LEU A 190 -19.13 17.57 -1.91
C LEU A 190 -20.16 16.87 -1.03
N PHE A 191 -19.89 16.70 0.27
CA PHE A 191 -20.82 16.05 1.21
C PHE A 191 -21.99 16.95 1.58
N SER A 192 -21.83 18.26 1.44
CA SER A 192 -22.84 19.25 1.81
C SER A 192 -23.79 19.62 0.66
N ILE A 193 -23.64 19.02 -0.53
CA ILE A 193 -24.44 19.33 -1.72
C ILE A 193 -25.24 18.12 -2.21
N ASP A 194 -26.27 18.39 -3.03
CA ASP A 194 -27.24 17.39 -3.47
C ASP A 194 -26.75 16.66 -4.74
N VAL A 195 -27.31 15.49 -5.05
CA VAL A 195 -26.96 14.71 -6.25
C VAL A 195 -27.09 15.51 -7.55
N GLY A 196 -28.14 16.34 -7.67
CA GLY A 196 -28.32 17.23 -8.80
C GLY A 196 -27.20 18.28 -8.93
N ASP A 197 -26.60 18.70 -7.81
CA ASP A 197 -25.46 19.61 -7.85
C ASP A 197 -24.18 18.89 -8.34
N LEU A 198 -24.00 17.60 -8.01
CA LEU A 198 -22.91 16.79 -8.58
C LEU A 198 -23.01 16.70 -10.10
N TYR A 199 -24.23 16.55 -10.65
CA TYR A 199 -24.43 16.58 -12.10
C TYR A 199 -24.09 17.93 -12.72
N LYS A 200 -24.48 19.04 -12.08
CA LYS A 200 -24.11 20.39 -12.52
C LYS A 200 -22.60 20.57 -12.56
N MET A 201 -21.86 20.00 -11.61
CA MET A 201 -20.39 20.06 -11.61
C MET A 201 -19.79 19.35 -12.83
N LEU A 202 -20.33 18.18 -13.20
CA LEU A 202 -19.90 17.44 -14.39
C LEU A 202 -20.26 18.14 -15.71
N THR A 203 -21.21 19.08 -15.69
CA THR A 203 -21.72 19.77 -16.88
C THR A 203 -21.52 21.28 -16.83
N MET A 204 -20.67 21.77 -15.92
CA MET A 204 -20.51 23.20 -15.70
C MET A 204 -19.86 23.89 -16.89
N LYS A 205 -20.19 25.16 -17.08
CA LYS A 205 -19.57 26.02 -18.08
C LYS A 205 -18.98 27.24 -17.41
N ILE A 206 -17.67 27.45 -17.57
CA ILE A 206 -17.03 28.69 -17.17
C ILE A 206 -17.33 29.72 -18.23
N MET A 207 -18.05 30.76 -17.84
CA MET A 207 -18.38 31.88 -18.71
C MET A 207 -17.28 32.95 -18.63
N SER A 208 -16.94 33.56 -19.76
CA SER A 208 -16.09 34.76 -19.83
C SER A 208 -16.89 35.89 -20.45
N TRP A 209 -16.70 37.09 -19.92
CA TRP A 209 -17.29 38.27 -20.53
C TRP A 209 -16.51 38.64 -21.80
N SER A 210 -17.22 38.71 -22.93
CA SER A 210 -16.70 39.24 -24.19
C SER A 210 -17.44 40.55 -24.48
N PRO A 211 -16.87 41.70 -24.08
CA PRO A 211 -17.58 42.97 -24.13
C PRO A 211 -17.88 43.36 -25.57
N VAL A 212 -19.16 43.61 -25.84
CA VAL A 212 -19.64 44.17 -27.11
C VAL A 212 -20.30 45.50 -26.78
N TYR A 213 -20.00 46.53 -27.57
CA TYR A 213 -20.66 47.82 -27.43
C TYR A 213 -22.17 47.66 -27.66
N ASP A 214 -22.97 48.07 -26.66
CA ASP A 214 -24.43 48.02 -26.68
C ASP A 214 -24.95 49.44 -26.37
N THR A 215 -25.60 50.05 -27.35
CA THR A 215 -26.13 51.42 -27.27
C THR A 215 -27.15 51.60 -26.15
N ASP A 216 -27.87 50.53 -25.78
CA ASP A 216 -28.84 50.60 -24.69
C ASP A 216 -28.14 50.54 -23.33
N ILE A 217 -27.01 49.80 -23.20
CA ILE A 217 -26.19 49.82 -21.98
C ILE A 217 -25.63 51.23 -21.78
N GLU A 218 -25.08 51.85 -22.82
CA GLU A 218 -24.59 53.23 -22.75
C GLU A 218 -25.70 54.22 -22.37
N ALA A 219 -26.87 54.13 -23.01
CA ALA A 219 -28.01 54.98 -22.68
C ALA A 219 -28.48 54.81 -21.22
N LEU A 220 -28.43 53.59 -20.68
CA LEU A 220 -28.78 53.29 -19.28
C LEU A 220 -27.72 53.80 -18.28
N LEU A 221 -26.45 53.87 -18.68
CA LEU A 221 -25.33 54.37 -17.87
C LEU A 221 -25.24 55.91 -17.86
N VAL A 222 -25.53 56.55 -19.00
CA VAL A 222 -25.51 58.02 -19.13
C VAL A 222 -26.82 58.65 -18.61
N GLY A 223 -27.93 57.92 -18.70
CA GLY A 223 -29.25 58.34 -18.19
C GLY A 223 -29.45 58.06 -16.69
N LYS A 224 -30.69 58.23 -16.20
CA LYS A 224 -31.02 57.91 -14.80
C LYS A 224 -31.13 56.38 -14.62
N THR A 225 -30.13 55.78 -13.98
CA THR A 225 -29.99 54.32 -13.80
C THR A 225 -30.78 53.75 -12.62
N GLU A 226 -31.21 54.60 -11.69
CA GLU A 226 -31.88 54.23 -10.43
C GLU A 226 -33.15 53.39 -10.68
N GLY A 227 -33.16 52.14 -10.20
CA GLY A 227 -34.25 51.18 -10.38
C GLY A 227 -34.23 50.40 -11.70
N LYS A 228 -33.19 50.57 -12.53
CA LYS A 228 -32.99 49.89 -13.83
C LYS A 228 -31.67 49.12 -13.91
N GLU A 229 -30.94 49.00 -12.81
CA GLU A 229 -29.64 48.31 -12.73
C GLU A 229 -29.72 46.87 -13.22
N TYR A 230 -30.84 46.19 -12.94
CA TYR A 230 -31.07 44.81 -13.39
C TYR A 230 -31.03 44.66 -14.92
N LEU A 231 -31.48 45.67 -15.68
CA LEU A 231 -31.47 45.64 -17.15
C LEU A 231 -30.04 45.67 -17.70
N ILE A 232 -29.16 46.44 -17.05
CA ILE A 232 -27.72 46.46 -17.38
C ILE A 232 -27.13 45.08 -17.09
N VAL A 233 -27.41 44.51 -15.92
CA VAL A 233 -26.92 43.17 -15.57
C VAL A 233 -27.43 42.11 -16.53
N GLU A 234 -28.71 42.13 -16.93
CA GLU A 234 -29.25 41.20 -17.92
C GLU A 234 -28.59 41.35 -19.30
N LYS A 235 -28.31 42.58 -19.73
CA LYS A 235 -27.61 42.84 -21.00
C LYS A 235 -26.15 42.41 -20.96
N ILE A 236 -25.43 42.67 -19.87
CA ILE A 236 -24.06 42.18 -19.68
C ILE A 236 -24.03 40.65 -19.62
N LYS A 237 -25.01 40.01 -18.97
CA LYS A 237 -25.14 38.54 -18.96
C LYS A 237 -25.29 37.96 -20.37
N LYS A 238 -25.95 38.66 -21.30
CA LYS A 238 -26.07 38.24 -22.71
C LYS A 238 -24.74 38.34 -23.49
N GLN A 239 -23.77 39.11 -23.00
CA GLN A 239 -22.43 39.22 -23.57
C GLN A 239 -21.46 38.16 -23.02
N LEU A 240 -21.91 37.30 -22.11
CA LEU A 240 -21.12 36.19 -21.61
C LEU A 240 -21.03 35.09 -22.67
N ILE A 241 -19.81 34.66 -22.98
CA ILE A 241 -19.53 33.52 -23.86
C ILE A 241 -18.98 32.36 -23.03
N VAL A 242 -19.18 31.14 -23.50
CA VAL A 242 -18.60 29.94 -22.86
C VAL A 242 -17.10 29.94 -23.15
N LYS A 243 -16.29 30.04 -22.08
CA LYS A 243 -14.82 29.95 -22.16
C LYS A 243 -14.36 28.50 -22.07
N ASP A 244 -14.88 27.77 -21.08
CA ASP A 244 -14.59 26.36 -20.89
C ASP A 244 -15.88 25.59 -20.62
N ASP A 245 -16.17 24.60 -21.47
CA ASP A 245 -17.26 23.64 -21.27
C ASP A 245 -16.70 22.37 -20.64
N PHE A 246 -16.98 22.11 -19.36
CA PHE A 246 -16.37 20.99 -18.64
C PHE A 246 -16.80 19.66 -19.21
N TRP A 247 -18.04 19.56 -19.68
CA TRP A 247 -18.54 18.34 -20.28
C TRP A 247 -17.75 18.00 -21.54
N GLU A 248 -17.71 18.93 -22.49
CA GLU A 248 -17.03 18.72 -23.78
C GLU A 248 -15.51 18.57 -23.60
N LYS A 249 -14.91 19.34 -22.69
CA LYS A 249 -13.45 19.37 -22.51
C LYS A 249 -12.92 18.19 -21.71
N TYR A 250 -13.67 17.70 -20.72
CA TYR A 250 -13.17 16.74 -19.75
C TYR A 250 -14.02 15.48 -19.65
N PHE A 251 -15.33 15.58 -19.49
CA PHE A 251 -16.15 14.44 -19.06
C PHE A 251 -16.73 13.59 -20.20
N LYS A 252 -16.85 14.13 -21.41
CA LYS A 252 -17.36 13.42 -22.60
C LYS A 252 -16.52 12.18 -22.97
N LEU A 253 -15.26 12.12 -22.55
CA LEU A 253 -14.39 10.96 -22.76
C LEU A 253 -14.68 9.81 -21.78
N TYR A 254 -15.29 10.10 -20.64
CA TYR A 254 -15.58 9.12 -19.58
C TYR A 254 -16.99 8.54 -19.66
N PHE A 255 -17.91 9.26 -20.31
CA PHE A 255 -19.32 8.95 -20.31
C PHE A 255 -19.88 8.95 -21.73
N ASP A 256 -20.79 8.02 -22.02
CA ASP A 256 -21.47 7.96 -23.31
C ASP A 256 -22.57 9.04 -23.44
N SER A 257 -23.21 9.10 -24.61
CA SER A 257 -24.29 10.05 -24.88
C SER A 257 -25.56 9.82 -24.06
N GLU A 258 -25.77 8.61 -23.53
CA GLU A 258 -26.95 8.28 -22.71
C GLU A 258 -26.78 8.64 -21.24
N PHE A 259 -25.57 8.98 -20.81
CA PHE A 259 -25.26 9.29 -19.42
C PHE A 259 -26.16 10.36 -18.82
N SER A 260 -26.38 11.47 -19.54
CA SER A 260 -27.16 12.60 -19.03
C SER A 260 -28.61 12.21 -18.70
N GLU A 261 -29.26 11.48 -19.60
CA GLU A 261 -30.62 10.99 -19.35
C GLU A 261 -30.62 9.95 -18.22
N SER A 262 -29.64 9.04 -18.22
CA SER A 262 -29.50 8.02 -17.18
C SER A 262 -29.30 8.65 -15.78
N PHE A 263 -28.50 9.71 -15.69
CA PHE A 263 -28.24 10.42 -14.43
C PHE A 263 -29.48 11.17 -13.94
N ARG A 264 -30.24 11.77 -14.85
CA ARG A 264 -31.53 12.40 -14.53
C ARG A 264 -32.53 11.39 -13.97
N GLN A 265 -32.62 10.20 -14.57
CA GLN A 265 -33.46 9.13 -14.04
C GLN A 265 -32.98 8.65 -12.67
N PHE A 266 -31.67 8.53 -12.48
CA PHE A 266 -31.09 8.22 -11.17
C PHE A 266 -31.44 9.26 -10.10
N GLU A 267 -31.36 10.56 -10.41
CA GLU A 267 -31.75 11.62 -9.48
C GLU A 267 -33.24 11.54 -9.10
N LEU A 268 -34.12 11.33 -10.08
CA LEU A 268 -35.57 11.16 -9.84
C LEU A 268 -35.84 9.94 -8.95
N ASN A 269 -35.19 8.81 -9.24
CA ASN A 269 -35.31 7.59 -8.46
C ASN A 269 -34.77 7.77 -7.04
N ARG A 270 -33.60 8.38 -6.87
CA ARG A 270 -33.01 8.71 -5.56
C ARG A 270 -33.97 9.56 -4.73
N ASN A 271 -34.58 10.59 -5.31
CA ASN A 271 -35.56 11.44 -4.64
C ASN A 271 -36.85 10.69 -4.30
N HIS A 272 -37.25 9.70 -5.12
CA HIS A 272 -38.39 8.84 -4.81
C HIS A 272 -38.16 8.01 -3.55
N ILE A 273 -36.98 7.37 -3.45
CA ILE A 273 -36.58 6.56 -2.28
C ILE A 273 -36.38 7.44 -1.04
N ALA A 274 -35.65 8.55 -1.16
CA ALA A 274 -35.33 9.43 -0.02
C ALA A 274 -36.58 10.08 0.61
N HIS A 275 -37.66 10.25 -0.15
CA HIS A 275 -38.93 10.76 0.35
C HIS A 275 -39.93 9.66 0.76
N ASN A 276 -39.45 8.41 0.92
CA ASN A 276 -40.24 7.25 1.35
C ASN A 276 -41.52 7.03 0.54
N LYS A 277 -41.48 7.32 -0.77
CA LYS A 277 -42.63 7.06 -1.64
C LYS A 277 -42.77 5.55 -1.84
N ILE A 278 -44.02 5.07 -1.81
CA ILE A 278 -44.33 3.64 -1.90
C ILE A 278 -43.73 2.98 -3.17
N LEU A 279 -43.33 1.71 -3.03
CA LEU A 279 -42.72 0.89 -4.07
C LEU A 279 -43.41 -0.46 -4.18
N ASP A 280 -43.42 -0.99 -5.41
CA ASP A 280 -43.67 -2.39 -5.71
C ASP A 280 -42.40 -3.03 -6.29
N ARG A 281 -42.39 -4.36 -6.50
CA ARG A 281 -41.22 -5.05 -7.08
C ARG A 281 -40.90 -4.55 -8.49
N ALA A 282 -41.91 -4.12 -9.25
CA ALA A 282 -41.68 -3.64 -10.62
C ALA A 282 -40.86 -2.35 -10.60
N ALA A 283 -41.27 -1.37 -9.80
CA ALA A 283 -40.54 -0.13 -9.56
C ALA A 283 -39.17 -0.40 -8.93
N TYR A 284 -39.09 -1.30 -7.94
CA TYR A 284 -37.82 -1.71 -7.34
C TYR A 284 -36.81 -2.18 -8.39
N ASN A 285 -37.23 -3.09 -9.29
CA ASN A 285 -36.35 -3.63 -10.32
C ASN A 285 -35.92 -2.56 -11.34
N VAL A 286 -36.81 -1.65 -11.71
CA VAL A 286 -36.47 -0.51 -12.59
C VAL A 286 -35.45 0.41 -11.93
N ILE A 287 -35.67 0.77 -10.66
CA ILE A 287 -34.78 1.64 -9.90
C ILE A 287 -33.43 0.95 -9.69
N ARG A 288 -33.41 -0.33 -9.32
CA ARG A 288 -32.17 -1.11 -9.11
C ARG A 288 -31.31 -1.11 -10.37
N ARG A 289 -31.90 -1.40 -11.53
CA ARG A 289 -31.20 -1.35 -12.83
C ARG A 289 -30.69 0.07 -13.16
N SER A 290 -31.47 1.10 -12.83
CA SER A 290 -31.05 2.50 -13.00
C SER A 290 -29.82 2.82 -12.13
N ILE A 291 -29.78 2.34 -10.89
CA ILE A 291 -28.63 2.50 -9.99
C ILE A 291 -27.42 1.72 -10.51
N GLU A 292 -27.58 0.45 -10.87
CA GLU A 292 -26.53 -0.40 -11.46
C GLU A 292 -25.93 0.23 -12.73
N LYS A 293 -26.76 0.87 -13.57
CA LYS A 293 -26.30 1.58 -14.77
C LYS A 293 -25.38 2.76 -14.41
N ILE A 294 -25.76 3.59 -13.45
CA ILE A 294 -24.91 4.70 -12.97
C ILE A 294 -23.65 4.16 -12.30
N ASP A 295 -23.77 3.11 -11.51
CA ASP A 295 -22.62 2.47 -10.86
C ASP A 295 -21.57 2.06 -11.88
N LYS A 296 -21.99 1.40 -12.95
CA LYS A 296 -21.13 0.99 -14.07
C LYS A 296 -20.50 2.18 -14.79
N TYR A 297 -21.23 3.29 -14.98
CA TYR A 297 -20.64 4.50 -15.58
C TYR A 297 -19.48 5.01 -14.74
N PHE A 298 -19.65 5.11 -13.43
CA PHE A 298 -18.60 5.63 -12.55
C PHE A 298 -17.49 4.63 -12.28
N ASP A 299 -17.74 3.31 -12.29
CA ASP A 299 -16.67 2.31 -12.28
C ASP A 299 -15.79 2.41 -13.51
N ASN A 300 -16.40 2.49 -14.70
CA ASN A 300 -15.66 2.69 -15.94
C ASN A 300 -14.92 4.02 -15.93
N ALA A 301 -15.57 5.10 -15.49
CA ALA A 301 -14.95 6.42 -15.44
C ALA A 301 -13.77 6.46 -14.46
N LEU A 302 -13.86 5.80 -13.30
CA LEU A 302 -12.75 5.65 -12.36
C LEU A 302 -11.63 4.81 -12.95
N ILE A 303 -11.96 3.67 -13.59
CA ILE A 303 -10.97 2.84 -14.29
C ILE A 303 -10.26 3.67 -15.37
N GLU A 304 -10.97 4.44 -16.18
CA GLU A 304 -10.40 5.31 -17.21
C GLU A 304 -9.61 6.47 -16.60
N LEU A 305 -10.05 7.04 -15.48
CA LEU A 305 -9.30 8.05 -14.74
C LEU A 305 -7.97 7.46 -14.22
N TYR A 306 -8.00 6.18 -13.86
CA TYR A 306 -6.84 5.35 -13.54
C TYR A 306 -6.23 4.63 -14.76
N ARG A 307 -6.60 4.91 -16.01
CA ARG A 307 -5.91 4.40 -17.22
C ARG A 307 -5.31 5.50 -18.06
N ASN A 308 -5.94 6.67 -18.11
CA ASN A 308 -5.40 7.93 -18.65
C ASN A 308 -4.20 8.48 -17.85
N LYS A 309 -3.61 7.60 -17.04
CA LYS A 309 -2.27 7.55 -16.47
C LYS A 309 -1.09 7.74 -17.45
N LYS A 310 -1.23 8.50 -18.54
CA LYS A 310 -0.07 9.14 -19.18
C LYS A 310 0.59 10.20 -18.29
N SER A 311 0.08 10.43 -17.07
CA SER A 311 0.75 11.11 -15.96
C SER A 311 1.09 10.19 -14.77
N PHE A 312 1.34 8.89 -14.98
CA PHE A 312 1.81 7.99 -13.90
C PHE A 312 3.33 7.80 -13.79
N VAL A 313 4.12 8.26 -14.77
CA VAL A 313 5.57 8.35 -14.63
C VAL A 313 5.98 9.46 -13.62
N PRO A 314 5.31 10.63 -13.55
CA PRO A 314 5.70 11.69 -12.63
C PRO A 314 5.24 11.50 -11.20
N ILE A 315 4.42 10.53 -10.79
CA ILE A 315 4.04 10.40 -9.35
C ILE A 315 5.01 9.46 -8.63
N GLN A 316 5.50 8.40 -9.24
CA GLN A 316 6.72 7.78 -8.73
C GLN A 316 7.89 8.75 -8.88
N GLY A 317 8.06 9.41 -10.03
CA GLY A 317 9.13 10.40 -10.21
C GLY A 317 9.04 11.64 -9.29
N ALA A 318 7.85 12.14 -8.93
CA ALA A 318 7.67 13.30 -8.05
C ALA A 318 7.55 12.92 -6.58
N LEU A 319 7.04 11.73 -6.23
CA LEU A 319 7.17 11.20 -4.87
C LEU A 319 8.62 10.81 -4.60
N LEU A 320 9.32 10.23 -5.57
CA LEU A 320 10.75 9.95 -5.50
C LEU A 320 11.51 11.27 -5.45
N LYS A 321 11.27 12.24 -6.35
CA LYS A 321 11.87 13.59 -6.23
C LYS A 321 11.49 14.31 -4.94
N TYR A 322 10.26 14.16 -4.42
CA TYR A 322 9.87 14.77 -3.15
C TYR A 322 10.58 14.08 -1.98
N LYS A 323 10.72 12.75 -2.01
CA LYS A 323 11.52 12.00 -1.03
C LYS A 323 13.00 12.36 -1.14
N ASP A 324 13.54 12.48 -2.34
CA ASP A 324 14.92 12.90 -2.61
C ASP A 324 15.14 14.34 -2.14
N LEU A 325 14.23 15.27 -2.46
CA LEU A 325 14.25 16.66 -1.98
C LEU A 325 14.08 16.73 -0.46
N LEU A 326 13.25 15.88 0.13
CA LEU A 326 13.03 15.82 1.58
C LEU A 326 14.28 15.28 2.28
N ILE A 327 14.89 14.21 1.75
CA ILE A 327 16.17 13.68 2.23
C ILE A 327 17.24 14.75 2.09
N GLU A 328 17.37 15.39 0.92
CA GLU A 328 18.31 16.49 0.70
C GLU A 328 18.09 17.66 1.67
N THR A 329 16.84 18.04 1.94
CA THR A 329 16.50 19.07 2.94
C THR A 329 16.91 18.64 4.34
N LYS A 330 16.57 17.41 4.74
CA LYS A 330 16.95 16.82 6.04
C LYS A 330 18.47 16.83 6.22
N GLN A 331 19.23 16.43 5.19
CA GLN A 331 20.69 16.38 5.21
C GLN A 331 21.30 17.80 5.25
N ASN A 332 20.74 18.75 4.50
CA ASN A 332 21.21 20.14 4.48
C ASN A 332 20.96 20.89 5.80
N ASP A 333 19.80 20.67 6.42
CA ASP A 333 19.42 21.32 7.68
C ASP A 333 20.21 20.75 8.87
N SER A 334 20.45 19.44 8.90
CA SER A 334 21.06 18.74 10.04
C SER A 334 22.57 18.47 9.89
N GLY A 335 23.09 18.44 8.66
CA GLY A 335 24.47 18.03 8.35
C GLY A 335 24.73 16.52 8.44
N ILE A 336 23.70 15.69 8.56
CA ILE A 336 23.79 14.23 8.69
C ILE A 336 23.44 13.53 7.37
N GLU A 337 24.10 12.43 7.03
CA GLU A 337 23.72 11.61 5.87
C GLU A 337 22.73 10.48 6.19
N ILE A 338 21.62 10.45 5.46
CA ILE A 338 20.65 9.35 5.48
C ILE A 338 20.88 8.51 4.23
N ARG A 339 21.40 7.28 4.39
CA ARG A 339 21.79 6.40 3.28
C ARG A 339 20.73 5.34 3.04
N ASP A 340 20.50 5.03 1.76
CA ASP A 340 19.69 3.89 1.34
C ASP A 340 20.51 2.58 1.40
N ASN A 341 19.83 1.44 1.23
CA ASN A 341 20.44 0.12 1.22
C ASN A 341 21.64 0.01 0.26
N SER A 342 21.56 0.61 -0.94
CA SER A 342 22.61 0.51 -1.95
C SER A 342 23.86 1.29 -1.54
N ARG A 343 23.70 2.47 -0.96
CA ARG A 343 24.80 3.30 -0.45
C ARG A 343 25.45 2.68 0.78
N ILE A 344 24.67 2.05 1.67
CA ILE A 344 25.21 1.29 2.81
C ILE A 344 25.99 0.07 2.31
N ASN A 345 25.49 -0.63 1.30
CA ASN A 345 26.19 -1.75 0.69
C ASN A 345 27.53 -1.29 0.07
N THR A 346 27.53 -0.23 -0.73
CA THR A 346 28.78 0.35 -1.27
C THR A 346 29.75 0.74 -0.17
N LEU A 347 29.28 1.36 0.91
CA LEU A 347 30.13 1.71 2.06
C LEU A 347 30.80 0.46 2.65
N PHE A 348 30.07 -0.63 2.87
CA PHE A 348 30.66 -1.88 3.35
C PHE A 348 31.59 -2.54 2.34
N LYS A 349 31.33 -2.42 1.03
CA LYS A 349 32.26 -2.90 0.01
C LYS A 349 33.58 -2.13 0.03
N ASP A 350 33.52 -0.82 0.19
CA ASP A 350 34.72 0.02 0.30
C ASP A 350 35.54 -0.40 1.54
N VAL A 351 34.86 -0.63 2.67
CA VAL A 351 35.49 -1.18 3.89
C VAL A 351 36.12 -2.55 3.64
N LEU A 352 35.46 -3.46 2.92
CA LEU A 352 36.03 -4.78 2.59
C LEU A 352 37.26 -4.68 1.67
N LEU A 353 37.25 -3.77 0.70
CA LEU A 353 38.39 -3.54 -0.21
C LEU A 353 39.57 -2.91 0.52
N GLU A 354 39.30 -1.95 1.41
CA GLU A 354 40.29 -1.37 2.30
C GLU A 354 40.85 -2.45 3.23
N THR A 355 39.99 -3.28 3.83
CA THR A 355 40.38 -4.41 4.68
C THR A 355 41.33 -5.38 3.95
N ILE A 356 41.03 -5.77 2.71
CA ILE A 356 41.91 -6.64 1.91
C ILE A 356 43.26 -5.97 1.68
N THR A 357 43.24 -4.68 1.36
CA THR A 357 44.46 -3.91 1.09
C THR A 357 45.31 -3.81 2.35
N ASP A 358 44.70 -3.45 3.49
CA ASP A 358 45.38 -3.33 4.78
C ASP A 358 45.97 -4.65 5.26
N ILE A 359 45.23 -5.75 5.12
CA ILE A 359 45.72 -7.10 5.48
C ILE A 359 46.88 -7.49 4.57
N THR A 360 46.76 -7.24 3.26
CA THR A 360 47.83 -7.55 2.30
C THR A 360 49.08 -6.73 2.60
N ASP A 361 48.93 -5.45 2.90
CA ASP A 361 50.03 -4.56 3.26
C ASP A 361 50.64 -4.92 4.63
N ALA A 362 49.84 -5.29 5.61
CA ALA A 362 50.31 -5.75 6.92
C ALA A 362 51.10 -7.06 6.82
N LEU A 363 50.69 -7.97 5.94
CA LEU A 363 51.33 -9.27 5.70
C LEU A 363 52.39 -9.23 4.59
N ARG A 364 52.70 -8.08 4.00
CA ARG A 364 53.60 -7.98 2.83
C ARG A 364 55.02 -8.52 3.06
N PHE A 365 55.48 -8.55 4.32
CA PHE A 365 56.80 -9.06 4.70
C PHE A 365 56.78 -10.55 5.06
N ARG A 366 55.59 -11.18 5.16
CA ARG A 366 55.41 -12.61 5.36
C ARG A 366 55.43 -13.33 4.01
N GLU A 367 56.63 -13.52 3.45
CA GLU A 367 56.81 -14.20 2.17
C GLU A 367 56.34 -15.67 2.18
N ASP A 368 56.26 -16.27 3.36
CA ASP A 368 55.75 -17.61 3.62
C ASP A 368 54.22 -17.72 3.48
N ILE A 369 53.50 -16.60 3.44
CA ILE A 369 52.04 -16.55 3.28
C ILE A 369 51.70 -16.17 1.84
N SER A 370 50.66 -16.82 1.31
CA SER A 370 49.99 -16.43 0.08
C SER A 370 48.55 -16.03 0.39
N ILE A 371 48.15 -14.83 -0.03
CA ILE A 371 46.78 -14.35 0.05
C ILE A 371 46.12 -14.57 -1.30
N ASN A 372 45.01 -15.31 -1.31
CA ASN A 372 44.21 -15.51 -2.50
C ASN A 372 42.85 -14.80 -2.35
N THR A 373 42.54 -13.92 -3.31
CA THR A 373 41.27 -13.17 -3.40
C THR A 373 40.44 -13.58 -4.62
N THR A 374 40.80 -14.64 -5.36
CA THR A 374 40.09 -15.04 -6.60
C THR A 374 38.62 -15.38 -6.38
N ASP A 375 38.27 -15.85 -5.19
CA ASP A 375 36.91 -16.24 -4.82
C ASP A 375 36.10 -15.06 -4.26
N PHE A 376 36.70 -13.86 -4.19
CA PHE A 376 36.03 -12.67 -3.68
C PHE A 376 35.03 -12.14 -4.69
N ASP A 377 33.76 -12.47 -4.47
CA ASP A 377 32.65 -11.82 -5.15
C ASP A 377 32.10 -10.70 -4.27
N TYR A 378 32.54 -9.47 -4.51
CA TYR A 378 32.05 -8.28 -3.81
C TYR A 378 30.64 -7.86 -4.22
N ASN A 379 29.96 -8.60 -5.10
CA ASN A 379 28.58 -8.30 -5.51
C ASN A 379 27.51 -8.90 -4.60
N ASN A 380 27.88 -9.87 -3.76
CA ASN A 380 26.94 -10.55 -2.87
C ASN A 380 26.89 -9.88 -1.48
N LEU A 381 25.85 -10.21 -0.71
CA LEU A 381 25.72 -9.79 0.70
C LEU A 381 26.46 -10.72 1.65
N GLU A 382 26.85 -11.90 1.18
CA GLU A 382 27.68 -12.85 1.89
C GLU A 382 28.59 -13.57 0.89
N GLY A 383 29.76 -13.98 1.34
CA GLY A 383 30.70 -14.67 0.48
C GLY A 383 32.05 -14.87 1.14
N LYS A 384 32.96 -15.46 0.37
CA LYS A 384 34.35 -15.60 0.77
C LYS A 384 35.08 -14.28 0.49
N LEU A 385 35.83 -13.79 1.47
CA LEU A 385 36.58 -12.54 1.38
C LEU A 385 38.00 -12.80 0.82
N PHE A 386 38.76 -13.66 1.48
CA PHE A 386 40.06 -14.12 1.02
C PHE A 386 40.43 -15.45 1.68
N SER A 387 41.47 -16.10 1.16
CA SER A 387 42.15 -17.22 1.81
C SER A 387 43.58 -16.83 2.12
N ALA A 388 44.04 -17.10 3.33
CA ALA A 388 45.46 -17.09 3.66
C ALA A 388 45.97 -18.53 3.66
N ARG A 389 47.01 -18.81 2.88
CA ARG A 389 47.64 -20.13 2.82
C ARG A 389 49.14 -20.04 3.11
N SER A 390 49.62 -20.86 4.03
CA SER A 390 51.06 -21.05 4.24
C SER A 390 51.67 -21.82 3.07
N LYS A 391 52.72 -21.28 2.46
CA LYS A 391 53.48 -21.94 1.39
C LYS A 391 54.37 -23.07 1.91
N VAL A 392 54.63 -23.11 3.23
CA VAL A 392 55.50 -24.09 3.88
C VAL A 392 54.72 -25.30 4.37
N THR A 393 53.60 -25.08 5.08
CA THR A 393 52.80 -26.18 5.66
C THR A 393 51.57 -26.54 4.82
N ASN A 394 51.26 -25.74 3.80
CA ASN A 394 50.05 -25.84 2.98
C ASN A 394 48.72 -25.72 3.75
N GLN A 395 48.77 -25.25 5.01
CA GLN A 395 47.59 -24.93 5.81
C GLN A 395 46.88 -23.71 5.24
N GLN A 396 45.55 -23.69 5.31
CA GLN A 396 44.72 -22.63 4.75
C GLN A 396 43.64 -22.18 5.74
N LEU A 397 43.53 -20.86 5.89
CA LEU A 397 42.45 -20.17 6.58
C LEU A 397 41.54 -19.52 5.55
N ASP A 398 40.24 -19.72 5.70
CA ASP A 398 39.23 -19.08 4.86
C ASP A 398 38.46 -18.04 5.67
N PHE A 399 38.42 -16.83 5.12
CA PHE A 399 37.68 -15.71 5.69
C PHE A 399 36.42 -15.46 4.86
N PHE A 400 35.30 -15.29 5.54
CA PHE A 400 33.99 -15.01 4.97
C PHE A 400 33.46 -13.68 5.48
N TYR A 401 32.58 -13.05 4.71
CA TYR A 401 31.88 -11.85 5.11
C TYR A 401 30.37 -12.06 5.01
N SER A 402 29.61 -11.35 5.85
CA SER A 402 28.15 -11.30 5.80
C SER A 402 27.65 -9.91 6.18
N MET A 403 26.77 -9.33 5.37
CA MET A 403 26.21 -8.00 5.56
C MET A 403 24.72 -8.09 5.94
N LYS A 404 24.37 -7.49 7.08
CA LYS A 404 22.98 -7.28 7.51
C LYS A 404 22.67 -5.79 7.43
N ILE A 405 21.90 -5.41 6.40
CA ILE A 405 21.60 -4.01 6.09
C ILE A 405 20.17 -3.65 6.53
N ASN A 406 20.05 -2.57 7.29
CA ASN A 406 18.79 -1.89 7.60
C ASN A 406 18.94 -0.40 7.29
N ASP A 407 18.12 0.11 6.36
CA ASP A 407 18.17 1.48 5.84
C ASP A 407 17.17 2.44 6.50
N GLU A 408 16.49 2.03 7.56
CA GLU A 408 15.66 2.92 8.37
C GLU A 408 16.50 3.99 9.10
N GLU A 409 15.92 5.17 9.33
CA GLU A 409 16.59 6.28 10.05
C GLU A 409 16.96 5.85 11.47
N GLY A 410 18.23 6.00 11.85
CA GLY A 410 18.74 5.62 13.18
C GLY A 410 18.97 4.12 13.38
N ALA A 411 18.66 3.30 12.37
CA ALA A 411 18.89 1.87 12.43
C ALA A 411 20.38 1.51 12.32
N LYS A 412 20.72 0.32 12.81
CA LYS A 412 22.07 -0.24 12.74
C LYS A 412 22.16 -1.27 11.63
N SER A 413 23.20 -1.17 10.83
CA SER A 413 23.64 -2.19 9.88
C SER A 413 24.97 -2.80 10.35
N THR A 414 25.19 -4.08 10.08
CA THR A 414 26.36 -4.82 10.57
C THR A 414 27.02 -5.60 9.45
N LEU A 415 28.34 -5.45 9.33
CA LEU A 415 29.21 -6.29 8.51
C LEU A 415 29.98 -7.22 9.46
N THR A 416 29.82 -8.52 9.30
CA THR A 416 30.51 -9.54 10.08
C THR A 416 31.55 -10.23 9.20
N ILE A 417 32.80 -10.28 9.66
CA ILE A 417 33.87 -11.07 9.04
C ILE A 417 34.16 -12.26 9.94
N THR A 418 34.07 -13.46 9.39
CA THR A 418 34.35 -14.71 10.11
C THR A 418 35.56 -15.42 9.52
N GLY A 419 36.37 -16.03 10.37
CA GLY A 419 37.54 -16.82 9.98
C GLY A 419 37.39 -18.25 10.47
N THR A 420 37.55 -19.21 9.56
CA THR A 420 37.49 -20.64 9.90
C THR A 420 38.75 -21.37 9.44
N PRO A 421 39.41 -22.14 10.32
CA PRO A 421 40.44 -23.08 9.90
C PRO A 421 39.81 -24.24 9.11
N ASN A 422 40.43 -24.66 8.00
CA ASN A 422 39.97 -25.84 7.26
C ASN A 422 40.07 -27.17 8.05
N PHE A 423 40.65 -27.15 9.26
CA PHE A 423 41.03 -28.35 10.02
C PHE A 423 40.40 -28.49 11.41
N SER A 424 39.61 -27.52 11.93
CA SER A 424 38.88 -27.72 13.19
C SER A 424 37.68 -26.76 13.38
N SER A 425 36.65 -27.24 14.07
CA SER A 425 35.33 -26.58 14.24
C SER A 425 35.18 -25.78 15.54
N HIS A 426 36.27 -25.38 16.20
CA HIS A 426 36.21 -24.90 17.59
C HIS A 426 36.81 -23.52 17.88
N ASN A 427 37.48 -22.87 16.91
CA ASN A 427 37.88 -21.46 17.01
C ASN A 427 37.26 -20.68 15.83
N GLU A 428 36.02 -20.23 16.00
CA GLU A 428 35.41 -19.30 15.04
C GLU A 428 35.89 -17.88 15.38
N PHE A 429 36.77 -17.34 14.54
CA PHE A 429 37.09 -15.91 14.58
C PHE A 429 35.89 -15.13 14.06
N SER A 430 35.50 -14.04 14.73
CA SER A 430 34.46 -13.14 14.25
C SER A 430 34.76 -11.71 14.67
N VAL A 431 34.66 -10.78 13.72
CA VAL A 431 34.71 -9.34 13.98
C VAL A 431 33.51 -8.67 13.31
N ASP A 432 32.87 -7.77 14.05
CA ASP A 432 31.70 -7.02 13.59
C ASP A 432 32.07 -5.55 13.39
N ILE A 433 31.65 -4.99 12.26
CA ILE A 433 31.76 -3.57 11.93
C ILE A 433 30.34 -3.01 11.83
N THR A 434 30.04 -2.05 12.70
CA THR A 434 28.70 -1.46 12.80
C THR A 434 28.63 -0.10 12.14
N TYR A 435 27.61 0.09 11.31
CA TYR A 435 27.21 1.38 10.76
C TYR A 435 25.88 1.83 11.36
N ILE A 436 25.80 3.09 11.79
CA ILE A 436 24.56 3.74 12.24
C ILE A 436 24.08 4.66 11.12
N ASN A 437 22.81 4.52 10.71
CA ASN A 437 22.22 5.42 9.73
C ASN A 437 21.76 6.73 10.39
N GLY A 438 21.85 7.83 9.65
CA GLY A 438 21.43 9.14 10.14
C GLY A 438 19.95 9.19 10.53
N ALA A 439 19.61 9.95 11.57
CA ALA A 439 18.23 10.21 11.97
C ALA A 439 18.03 11.67 12.32
N VAL A 440 16.87 12.22 11.95
CA VAL A 440 16.53 13.63 12.19
C VAL A 440 15.08 13.81 12.64
N GLU A 441 14.83 14.86 13.42
CA GLU A 441 13.49 15.29 13.84
C GLU A 441 13.19 16.69 13.31
N TYR A 442 11.93 16.99 13.03
CA TYR A 442 11.53 18.34 12.67
C TYR A 442 11.31 19.19 13.94
N ASN A 443 11.97 20.34 14.04
CA ASN A 443 11.77 21.26 15.16
C ASN A 443 10.76 22.36 14.77
N ASP A 444 9.53 22.26 15.29
CA ASP A 444 8.44 23.20 15.01
C ASP A 444 8.74 24.65 15.45
N GLU A 445 9.58 24.86 16.47
CA GLU A 445 9.92 26.20 16.97
C GLU A 445 10.97 26.90 16.10
N GLN A 446 11.93 26.14 15.58
CA GLN A 446 13.06 26.66 14.79
C GLN A 446 12.83 26.58 13.28
N GLY A 447 11.89 25.74 12.84
CA GLY A 447 11.43 25.64 11.45
C GLY A 447 12.32 24.81 10.51
N TYR A 448 13.26 24.01 11.05
CA TYR A 448 14.18 23.16 10.29
C TYR A 448 14.45 21.81 10.97
N TYR A 449 15.08 20.87 10.27
CA TYR A 449 15.39 19.53 10.80
C TYR A 449 16.63 19.53 11.70
N MET A 450 16.54 18.84 12.85
CA MET A 450 17.59 18.69 13.83
C MET A 450 18.07 17.23 13.96
N PRO A 451 19.36 17.00 14.18
CA PRO A 451 19.92 15.66 14.31
C PRO A 451 19.48 14.92 15.58
N ILE A 452 19.07 13.65 15.46
CA ILE A 452 18.83 12.72 16.58
C ILE A 452 19.97 11.70 16.70
N ALA A 453 20.45 11.17 15.58
CA ALA A 453 21.53 10.19 15.53
C ALA A 453 22.47 10.50 14.36
N ASN A 454 23.78 10.61 14.66
CA ASN A 454 24.83 10.82 13.65
C ASN A 454 25.04 9.56 12.83
N ASP A 455 25.22 9.75 11.51
CA ASP A 455 25.63 8.67 10.63
C ASP A 455 27.12 8.38 10.78
N GLY A 456 27.50 7.13 10.55
CA GLY A 456 28.90 6.74 10.49
C GLY A 456 29.17 5.31 10.94
N ILE A 457 30.35 4.83 10.56
CA ILE A 457 30.91 3.59 11.10
C ILE A 457 31.47 3.90 12.49
N LEU A 458 31.23 2.99 13.43
CA LEU A 458 31.83 3.10 14.76
C LEU A 458 33.35 2.98 14.66
N LYS A 459 34.06 4.04 15.08
CA LYS A 459 35.53 4.08 15.03
C LYS A 459 36.17 2.95 15.81
N ASP A 460 35.60 2.61 16.96
CA ASP A 460 36.10 1.52 17.82
C ASP A 460 36.11 0.16 17.09
N ASP A 461 35.21 -0.06 16.11
CA ASP A 461 35.18 -1.28 15.30
C ASP A 461 36.30 -1.28 14.26
N LEU A 462 36.59 -0.11 13.66
CA LEU A 462 37.65 0.07 12.66
C LEU A 462 39.07 0.09 13.26
N ASP A 463 39.24 0.68 14.44
CA ASP A 463 40.55 0.79 15.08
C ASP A 463 41.11 -0.57 15.49
N ASN A 464 40.26 -1.61 15.60
CA ASN A 464 40.64 -2.91 16.15
C ASN A 464 40.51 -4.10 15.19
N TYR A 465 39.93 -3.96 13.99
CA TYR A 465 39.73 -5.15 13.12
C TYR A 465 41.04 -5.67 12.54
N LEU A 466 41.93 -4.78 12.10
CA LEU A 466 43.17 -5.17 11.42
C LEU A 466 44.05 -6.00 12.35
N ASP A 467 44.30 -5.48 13.55
CA ASP A 467 45.08 -6.18 14.58
C ASP A 467 44.46 -7.54 14.90
N LYS A 468 43.13 -7.62 15.09
CA LYS A 468 42.43 -8.88 15.36
C LYS A 468 42.60 -9.92 14.25
N VAL A 469 42.47 -9.51 12.98
CA VAL A 469 42.59 -10.42 11.83
C VAL A 469 44.04 -10.87 11.65
N VAL A 470 45.00 -9.95 11.74
CA VAL A 470 46.43 -10.24 11.59
C VAL A 470 46.93 -11.11 12.73
N ASP A 471 46.54 -10.82 13.97
CA ASP A 471 46.88 -11.65 15.14
C ASP A 471 46.33 -13.06 14.99
N PHE A 472 45.07 -13.20 14.52
CA PHE A 472 44.49 -14.52 14.27
C PHE A 472 45.25 -15.29 13.18
N ILE A 473 45.65 -14.63 12.09
CA ILE A 473 46.49 -15.24 11.05
C ILE A 473 47.86 -15.63 11.60
N ASN A 474 48.51 -14.78 12.38
CA ASN A 474 49.83 -15.07 12.94
C ASN A 474 49.81 -16.20 13.95
N VAL A 475 48.72 -16.34 14.72
CA VAL A 475 48.54 -17.44 15.69
C VAL A 475 48.24 -18.76 14.99
N GLU A 476 47.34 -18.76 14.01
CA GLU A 476 46.91 -20.00 13.34
C GLU A 476 47.84 -20.42 12.18
N LEU A 477 48.56 -19.48 11.56
CA LEU A 477 49.62 -19.69 10.56
C LEU A 477 50.95 -19.14 11.09
N GLU A 478 51.48 -19.78 12.13
CA GLU A 478 52.75 -19.43 12.78
C GLU A 478 53.94 -19.41 11.80
N SER A 479 54.80 -18.41 11.93
CA SER A 479 56.03 -18.30 11.13
C SER A 479 57.06 -19.36 11.57
N LEU A 480 57.29 -20.36 10.71
CA LEU A 480 58.29 -21.40 11.00
C LEU A 480 59.73 -20.86 11.01
N LYS A 481 60.01 -19.75 10.31
CA LYS A 481 61.30 -19.04 10.41
C LYS A 481 61.52 -18.50 11.83
N GLU A 482 60.55 -17.76 12.36
CA GLU A 482 60.64 -17.19 13.72
C GLU A 482 60.67 -18.30 14.79
N TYR A 483 59.89 -19.36 14.59
CA TYR A 483 59.95 -20.55 15.43
C TYR A 483 61.34 -21.19 15.39
N VAL A 484 61.92 -21.37 14.20
CA VAL A 484 63.27 -21.91 14.03
C VAL A 484 64.33 -21.02 14.68
N ASP A 485 64.26 -19.70 14.53
CA ASP A 485 65.20 -18.77 15.16
C ASP A 485 65.15 -18.92 16.70
N SER A 486 63.96 -19.13 17.26
CA SER A 486 63.76 -19.33 18.70
C SER A 486 64.41 -20.64 19.23
N ILE A 487 64.23 -21.77 18.52
CA ILE A 487 64.76 -23.07 18.93
C ILE A 487 66.23 -23.29 18.55
N SER A 488 66.73 -22.60 17.51
CA SER A 488 68.11 -22.77 17.02
C SER A 488 69.13 -22.37 18.08
N TYR A 489 68.83 -21.33 18.86
CA TYR A 489 69.66 -20.94 20.01
C TYR A 489 69.76 -22.07 21.06
N GLU A 490 68.66 -22.75 21.35
CA GLU A 490 68.63 -23.86 22.31
C GLU A 490 69.33 -25.11 21.77
N ARG A 491 69.06 -25.49 20.51
CA ARG A 491 69.68 -26.65 19.86
C ARG A 491 71.20 -26.52 19.74
N VAL A 492 71.71 -25.34 19.39
CA VAL A 492 73.16 -25.08 19.29
C VAL A 492 73.82 -25.18 20.68
N LYS A 493 73.15 -24.70 21.74
CA LYS A 493 73.65 -24.81 23.13
C LYS A 493 73.70 -26.25 23.62
N GLU A 494 72.81 -27.11 23.13
CA GLU A 494 72.77 -28.54 23.44
C GLU A 494 73.66 -29.41 22.53
N GLY A 495 74.35 -28.80 21.57
CA GLY A 495 75.25 -29.49 20.63
C GLY A 495 74.54 -30.23 19.50
N GLY A 496 73.27 -29.91 19.23
CA GLY A 496 72.47 -30.46 18.14
C GLY A 496 72.75 -29.81 16.79
N THR A 497 72.32 -30.47 15.72
CA THR A 497 72.36 -29.93 14.36
C THR A 497 71.29 -28.86 14.17
N LEU A 498 71.61 -27.82 13.39
CA LEU A 498 70.62 -26.81 12.99
C LEU A 498 69.49 -27.48 12.21
N PRO A 499 68.23 -27.01 12.34
CA PRO A 499 67.11 -27.49 11.53
C PRO A 499 67.16 -27.01 10.07
N ILE A 500 68.14 -26.18 9.72
CA ILE A 500 68.32 -25.55 8.41
C ILE A 500 69.69 -25.90 7.81
N ALA A 501 69.78 -25.87 6.47
CA ALA A 501 71.02 -26.05 5.72
C ALA A 501 71.91 -24.81 5.80
N ASP A 502 72.91 -24.86 6.70
CA ASP A 502 73.87 -23.77 6.92
C ASP A 502 74.65 -23.38 5.65
N GLY A 503 74.73 -22.08 5.35
CA GLY A 503 75.41 -21.55 4.16
C GLY A 503 74.74 -21.80 2.81
N VAL A 504 73.50 -22.32 2.79
CA VAL A 504 72.71 -22.49 1.56
C VAL A 504 71.63 -21.42 1.47
N TYR A 505 71.76 -20.55 0.47
CA TYR A 505 70.81 -19.47 0.22
C TYR A 505 69.68 -19.94 -0.69
N CYS A 506 68.46 -19.52 -0.39
CA CYS A 506 67.34 -19.66 -1.31
C CYS A 506 67.53 -18.74 -2.52
N ASP A 507 67.44 -19.28 -3.73
CA ASP A 507 67.56 -18.49 -4.97
C ASP A 507 66.44 -17.45 -5.14
N GLU A 508 65.29 -17.62 -4.47
CA GLU A 508 64.13 -16.73 -4.61
C GLU A 508 64.12 -15.58 -3.59
N CYS A 509 64.48 -15.85 -2.32
CA CYS A 509 64.44 -14.82 -1.25
C CYS A 509 65.82 -14.45 -0.70
N GLU A 510 66.90 -15.08 -1.18
CA GLU A 510 68.29 -14.84 -0.75
C GLU A 510 68.56 -15.09 0.75
N GLU A 511 67.69 -15.86 1.42
CA GLU A 511 67.82 -16.15 2.86
C GLU A 511 68.20 -17.62 3.13
N GLU A 512 68.92 -17.87 4.23
CA GLU A 512 69.49 -19.18 4.61
C GLU A 512 68.53 -20.08 5.41
N TYR A 513 67.27 -20.20 4.99
CA TYR A 513 66.22 -20.91 5.76
C TYR A 513 65.75 -22.21 5.11
N ILE A 514 66.61 -22.96 4.41
CA ILE A 514 66.23 -24.23 3.78
C ILE A 514 66.14 -25.34 4.82
N CYS A 515 64.95 -25.93 4.99
CA CYS A 515 64.67 -26.97 5.99
C CYS A 515 65.40 -28.28 5.70
N ILE A 516 66.03 -28.86 6.73
CA ILE A 516 66.61 -30.23 6.71
C ILE A 516 65.99 -31.16 7.77
N ASP A 517 65.05 -30.65 8.57
CA ASP A 517 64.37 -31.39 9.64
C ASP A 517 62.94 -31.75 9.22
N GLU A 518 62.71 -33.00 8.83
CA GLU A 518 61.40 -33.54 8.41
C GLU A 518 60.30 -33.36 9.48
N SER A 519 60.64 -33.12 10.75
CA SER A 519 59.65 -32.87 11.80
C SER A 519 59.03 -31.47 11.74
N LEU A 520 59.65 -30.52 11.03
CA LEU A 520 59.19 -29.13 10.92
C LEU A 520 58.44 -28.87 9.60
N ALA A 521 59.05 -29.26 8.48
CA ALA A 521 58.49 -29.11 7.13
C ALA A 521 59.14 -30.11 6.17
N GLU A 522 58.63 -30.22 4.95
CA GLU A 522 59.26 -31.02 3.90
C GLU A 522 60.70 -30.55 3.65
N VAL A 523 61.62 -31.52 3.60
CA VAL A 523 63.05 -31.26 3.43
C VAL A 523 63.31 -30.59 2.09
N GLY A 524 64.11 -29.51 2.12
CA GLY A 524 64.40 -28.70 0.94
C GLY A 524 63.45 -27.52 0.73
N ILE A 525 62.37 -27.37 1.52
CA ILE A 525 61.55 -26.15 1.53
C ILE A 525 62.27 -25.03 2.28
N CYS A 526 62.31 -23.83 1.69
CA CYS A 526 62.69 -22.62 2.39
C CYS A 526 61.57 -22.18 3.36
N LEU A 527 61.85 -22.12 4.66
CA LEU A 527 60.89 -21.75 5.70
C LEU A 527 60.49 -20.26 5.65
N ASN A 528 61.23 -19.42 4.93
CA ASN A 528 60.95 -17.99 4.77
C ASN A 528 59.97 -17.70 3.62
N CYS A 529 60.06 -18.42 2.50
CA CYS A 529 59.26 -18.11 1.30
C CYS A 529 58.49 -19.31 0.70
N GLY A 530 58.77 -20.53 1.17
CA GLY A 530 58.11 -21.76 0.72
C GLY A 530 58.64 -22.38 -0.57
N THR A 531 59.71 -21.86 -1.17
CA THR A 531 60.31 -22.46 -2.37
C THR A 531 60.94 -23.80 -2.04
N HIS A 532 60.59 -24.83 -2.82
CA HIS A 532 61.09 -26.18 -2.65
C HIS A 532 62.30 -26.44 -3.55
N TYR A 533 63.42 -26.82 -2.94
CA TYR A 533 64.62 -27.26 -3.62
C TYR A 533 64.86 -28.74 -3.40
N LYS A 534 65.45 -29.41 -4.38
CA LYS A 534 66.08 -30.70 -4.15
C LYS A 534 67.43 -30.42 -3.50
N ILE A 535 67.64 -30.88 -2.28
CA ILE A 535 68.91 -30.71 -1.57
C ILE A 535 69.66 -32.03 -1.47
N SER A 536 70.98 -31.96 -1.44
CA SER A 536 71.87 -33.12 -1.24
C SER A 536 73.04 -32.74 -0.35
N GLU A 537 73.56 -33.72 0.38
CA GLU A 537 74.80 -33.55 1.16
C GLU A 537 76.00 -33.84 0.26
N CYS A 538 77.00 -32.96 0.25
CA CYS A 538 78.20 -33.17 -0.56
C CYS A 538 79.05 -34.32 0.01
N GLU A 539 79.27 -35.36 -0.79
CA GLU A 539 80.04 -36.56 -0.39
C GLU A 539 81.48 -36.26 0.05
N ARG A 540 82.03 -35.11 -0.33
CA ARG A 540 83.40 -34.69 0.01
C ARG A 540 83.48 -33.85 1.29
N CYS A 541 82.65 -32.83 1.43
CA CYS A 541 82.74 -31.85 2.52
C CYS A 541 81.62 -31.93 3.55
N GLY A 542 80.59 -32.76 3.33
CA GLY A 542 79.45 -32.94 4.22
C GLY A 542 78.50 -31.73 4.28
N GLN A 543 78.70 -30.72 3.43
CA GLN A 543 77.84 -29.53 3.38
C GLN A 543 76.63 -29.78 2.48
N TYR A 544 75.47 -29.28 2.90
CA TYR A 544 74.27 -29.29 2.07
C TYR A 544 74.42 -28.31 0.90
N PHE A 545 73.81 -28.64 -0.24
CA PHE A 545 73.74 -27.77 -1.41
C PHE A 545 72.48 -28.05 -2.24
N ILE A 546 72.07 -27.09 -3.08
CA ILE A 546 70.96 -27.25 -4.03
C ILE A 546 71.42 -28.12 -5.21
N ASP A 547 70.73 -29.25 -5.42
CA ASP A 547 71.04 -30.25 -6.43
C ASP A 547 70.30 -29.96 -7.74
N TYR A 548 70.87 -29.10 -8.59
CA TYR A 548 70.29 -28.75 -9.90
C TYR A 548 70.46 -29.84 -10.96
N GLU A 549 71.51 -30.67 -10.84
CA GLU A 549 71.85 -31.71 -11.80
C GLU A 549 71.57 -33.07 -11.14
N GLU A 550 70.72 -33.92 -11.74
CA GLU A 550 70.48 -35.28 -11.23
C GLU A 550 71.68 -36.24 -11.46
N ALA A 551 72.89 -35.78 -11.14
CA ALA A 551 74.11 -36.56 -11.24
C ALA A 551 74.13 -37.68 -10.18
N GLU A 552 74.76 -38.80 -10.52
CA GLU A 552 74.95 -39.95 -9.62
C GLU A 552 75.90 -39.65 -8.45
N ILE A 553 76.82 -38.70 -8.60
CA ILE A 553 77.77 -38.30 -7.55
C ILE A 553 77.39 -36.90 -7.06
N LYS A 554 77.16 -36.75 -5.75
CA LYS A 554 76.68 -35.49 -5.16
C LYS A 554 77.84 -34.64 -4.65
N ILE A 555 78.26 -33.68 -5.48
CA ILE A 555 79.38 -32.77 -5.17
C ILE A 555 78.92 -31.31 -5.34
N CYS A 556 79.14 -30.48 -4.32
CA CYS A 556 78.82 -29.05 -4.38
C CYS A 556 79.74 -28.28 -5.35
N ASP A 557 79.30 -27.13 -5.86
CA ASP A 557 80.03 -26.34 -6.87
C ASP A 557 81.47 -25.99 -6.49
N GLN A 558 81.73 -25.70 -5.21
CA GLN A 558 83.08 -25.40 -4.73
C GLN A 558 84.01 -26.63 -4.86
N CYS A 559 83.47 -27.81 -4.55
CA CYS A 559 84.22 -29.06 -4.67
C CYS A 559 84.31 -29.51 -6.13
N LYS A 560 83.30 -29.25 -6.97
CA LYS A 560 83.30 -29.50 -8.43
C LYS A 560 84.35 -28.64 -9.13
N GLN A 561 84.43 -27.35 -8.81
CA GLN A 561 85.49 -26.45 -9.30
C GLN A 561 86.89 -26.87 -8.88
N TYR A 562 87.04 -27.53 -7.72
CA TYR A 562 88.33 -28.11 -7.33
C TYR A 562 88.69 -29.28 -8.25
N TYR A 563 87.74 -30.15 -8.58
CA TYR A 563 87.95 -31.27 -9.51
C TYR A 563 88.20 -30.81 -10.96
N ASP A 564 87.51 -29.77 -11.44
CA ASP A 564 87.65 -29.27 -12.83
C ASP A 564 88.96 -28.49 -13.08
N ARG A 565 89.68 -28.10 -12.01
CA ARG A 565 90.98 -27.40 -12.07
C ARG A 565 92.19 -28.34 -11.98
N GLU A 566 91.97 -29.60 -11.64
CA GLU A 566 92.96 -30.69 -11.77
C GLU A 566 92.82 -31.35 -13.14
#